data_AF-A0A1X1YYI0-F1
#
_entry.id   AF-A0A1X1YYI0-F1
#
_cell.length_a   1.000
_cell.length_b   1.000
_cell.length_c   1.000
_cell.angle_alpha   90.00
_cell.angle_beta   90.00
_cell.angle_gamma   90.00
#
_symmetry.space_group_name_H-M   'P 1'
#
loop_
_entity.id
_entity.type
_entity.pdbx_description
1 polymer ?
#
loop_
_entity_poly.entity_id
_entity_poly.type
_entity_poly.pdbx_seq_one_letter_code
_entity_poly.pdbx_strand_id
1 'polypeptide(L)'
;MTHVDGHADLGLGYQGHEYLMTNLLFQARAARAYPSPSPGEQGLTQGTWLLYAIACRWLNDLTYVHLDNENGGAEAFSFILNTLKPGGDAIQLRAMTPEALSHWALSGYADDCEFAHIEPEVPYEVCLWSKWQAEQPYDFVCLTRSPQYAPLTADPLYELIAETFIDPIA
;
A
#
# COMPACT_ATOMS: atom_id res chain seq x y z
N MET A 1 10.18 1.59 -6.14
CA MET A 1 9.60 2.85 -5.63
C MET A 1 9.98 2.99 -4.17
N THR A 2 10.30 4.19 -3.70
CA THR A 2 10.48 4.44 -2.25
C THR A 2 9.31 5.25 -1.71
N HIS A 3 8.59 4.68 -0.76
CA HIS A 3 7.53 5.35 -0.01
C HIS A 3 8.08 5.74 1.37
N VAL A 4 7.99 7.01 1.72
CA VAL A 4 8.40 7.51 3.04
C VAL A 4 7.16 8.03 3.74
N ASP A 5 6.80 7.42 4.86
CA ASP A 5 5.58 7.76 5.59
C ASP A 5 5.78 7.62 7.10
N GLY A 6 5.10 8.49 7.85
CA GLY A 6 4.97 8.45 9.30
C GLY A 6 3.67 7.80 9.76
N HIS A 7 2.95 7.09 8.89
CA HIS A 7 1.77 6.28 9.23
C HIS A 7 1.74 5.02 8.34
N ALA A 8 0.81 4.08 8.60
CA ALA A 8 0.72 2.82 7.85
C ALA A 8 -0.21 2.94 6.62
N ASP A 9 0.38 2.94 5.42
CA ASP A 9 -0.34 3.04 4.12
C ASP A 9 -0.62 1.66 3.44
N LEU A 10 -0.38 0.56 4.18
CA LEU A 10 -0.48 -0.82 3.69
C LEU A 10 -1.73 -1.57 4.18
N GLY A 11 -2.82 -0.85 4.44
CA GLY A 11 -4.16 -1.43 4.60
C GLY A 11 -4.64 -1.72 6.03
N LEU A 12 -3.82 -1.52 7.08
CA LEU A 12 -4.20 -1.90 8.45
C LEU A 12 -5.17 -0.94 9.17
N GLY A 13 -5.65 0.12 8.52
CA GLY A 13 -6.59 1.10 9.11
C GLY A 13 -7.96 1.22 8.44
N TYR A 14 -8.16 0.63 7.25
CA TYR A 14 -9.36 0.91 6.44
C TYR A 14 -9.84 -0.31 5.64
N GLN A 15 -11.16 -0.46 5.52
CA GLN A 15 -11.84 -1.59 4.84
C GLN A 15 -11.60 -1.68 3.32
N GLY A 16 -10.81 -0.79 2.71
CA GLY A 16 -10.58 -0.78 1.26
C GLY A 16 -9.89 -2.03 0.71
N HIS A 17 -9.24 -2.84 1.57
CA HIS A 17 -8.60 -4.08 1.17
C HIS A 17 -9.62 -5.15 0.75
N GLU A 18 -10.85 -5.13 1.31
CA GLU A 18 -11.93 -6.03 0.94
C GLU A 18 -12.27 -5.84 -0.55
N TYR A 19 -12.65 -4.63 -0.95
CA TYR A 19 -12.92 -4.32 -2.36
C TYR A 19 -11.76 -4.65 -3.30
N LEU A 20 -10.52 -4.42 -2.85
CA LEU A 20 -9.34 -4.78 -3.63
C LEU A 20 -9.31 -6.30 -3.89
N MET A 21 -9.46 -7.11 -2.85
CA MET A 21 -9.31 -8.56 -2.91
C MET A 21 -10.51 -9.28 -3.53
N THR A 22 -11.73 -8.79 -3.30
CA THR A 22 -12.98 -9.44 -3.73
C THR A 22 -13.55 -8.91 -5.04
N ASN A 23 -13.12 -7.72 -5.49
CA ASN A 23 -13.66 -7.10 -6.70
C ASN A 23 -12.55 -6.68 -7.67
N LEU A 24 -11.60 -5.86 -7.23
CA LEU A 24 -10.63 -5.23 -8.14
C LEU A 24 -9.69 -6.26 -8.80
N LEU A 25 -9.17 -7.22 -8.03
CA LEU A 25 -8.24 -8.23 -8.56
C LEU A 25 -8.89 -9.18 -9.57
N PHE A 26 -10.22 -9.34 -9.55
CA PHE A 26 -10.94 -10.10 -10.57
C PHE A 26 -11.07 -9.37 -11.90
N GLN A 27 -10.84 -8.06 -11.94
CA GLN A 27 -10.88 -7.28 -13.17
C GLN A 27 -9.60 -7.49 -13.98
N ALA A 28 -9.74 -7.40 -15.30
CA ALA A 28 -8.58 -7.32 -16.19
C ALA A 28 -7.70 -6.10 -15.82
N ARG A 29 -6.37 -6.24 -15.92
CA ARG A 29 -5.41 -5.20 -15.53
C ARG A 29 -5.77 -3.80 -16.04
N ALA A 30 -6.17 -3.69 -17.31
CA ALA A 30 -6.50 -2.41 -17.93
C ALA A 30 -7.73 -1.72 -17.31
N ALA A 31 -8.68 -2.49 -16.77
CA ALA A 31 -9.88 -1.94 -16.13
C ALA A 31 -9.60 -1.46 -14.69
N ARG A 32 -8.58 -2.02 -14.02
CA ARG A 32 -8.26 -1.69 -12.61
C ARG A 32 -7.93 -0.21 -12.41
N ALA A 33 -7.41 0.48 -13.42
CA ALA A 33 -7.10 1.90 -13.38
C ALA A 33 -8.33 2.81 -13.15
N TYR A 34 -9.54 2.28 -13.37
CA TYR A 34 -10.81 2.98 -13.23
C TYR A 34 -11.74 2.20 -12.29
N PRO A 35 -11.41 2.12 -10.98
CA PRO A 35 -12.20 1.37 -10.01
C PRO A 35 -13.62 1.94 -9.94
N SER A 36 -14.60 1.06 -10.02
CA SER A 36 -16.03 1.40 -10.01
C SER A 36 -16.76 0.49 -9.04
N PRO A 37 -16.69 0.74 -7.71
CA PRO A 37 -17.46 -0.02 -6.72
C PRO A 37 -18.96 0.10 -6.99
N SER A 38 -19.72 -0.94 -6.65
CA SER A 38 -21.18 -0.89 -6.81
C SER A 38 -21.79 0.15 -5.86
N PRO A 39 -22.98 0.71 -6.18
CA PRO A 39 -23.65 1.64 -5.28
C PRO A 39 -23.84 1.05 -3.87
N GLY A 40 -23.28 1.70 -2.86
CA GLY A 40 -23.34 1.26 -1.46
C GLY A 40 -22.18 0.37 -1.00
N GLU A 41 -21.29 -0.05 -1.90
CA GLU A 41 -20.05 -0.73 -1.55
C GLU A 41 -18.95 0.29 -1.22
N GLN A 42 -18.15 -0.02 -0.20
CA GLN A 42 -16.94 0.73 0.07
C GLN A 42 -15.86 0.34 -0.93
N GLY A 43 -15.37 1.31 -1.72
CA GLY A 43 -14.26 1.11 -2.64
C GLY A 43 -12.89 1.23 -1.98
N LEU A 44 -11.90 1.61 -2.79
CA LEU A 44 -10.55 1.92 -2.31
C LEU A 44 -10.57 3.12 -1.34
N THR A 45 -9.65 3.11 -0.38
CA THR A 45 -9.45 4.18 0.60
C THR A 45 -8.02 4.70 0.57
N GLN A 46 -7.75 5.83 1.23
CA GLN A 46 -6.42 6.43 1.32
C GLN A 46 -5.38 5.43 1.85
N GLY A 47 -5.69 4.70 2.92
CA GLY A 47 -4.78 3.68 3.48
C GLY A 47 -4.62 2.40 2.66
N THR A 48 -5.11 2.35 1.41
CA THR A 48 -4.92 1.21 0.48
C THR A 48 -4.27 1.60 -0.84
N TRP A 49 -3.78 2.84 -0.95
CA TRP A 49 -3.26 3.37 -2.20
C TRP A 49 -2.05 2.58 -2.73
N LEU A 50 -1.10 2.19 -1.88
CA LEU A 50 0.06 1.38 -2.29
C LEU A 50 -0.38 0.01 -2.81
N LEU A 51 -1.34 -0.63 -2.15
CA LEU A 51 -1.88 -1.92 -2.58
C LEU A 51 -2.61 -1.81 -3.91
N TYR A 52 -3.33 -0.71 -4.12
CA TYR A 52 -3.95 -0.40 -5.40
C TYR A 52 -2.91 -0.24 -6.51
N ALA A 53 -1.82 0.48 -6.26
CA ALA A 53 -0.73 0.65 -7.23
C ALA A 53 -0.08 -0.70 -7.60
N ILE A 54 0.10 -1.59 -6.62
CA ILE A 54 0.57 -2.97 -6.84
C ILE A 54 -0.46 -3.78 -7.63
N ALA A 55 -1.74 -3.70 -7.28
CA ALA A 55 -2.83 -4.40 -8.00
C ALA A 55 -2.93 -3.97 -9.47
N CYS A 56 -2.66 -2.70 -9.77
CA CYS A 56 -2.58 -2.19 -11.14
C CYS A 56 -1.27 -2.57 -11.86
N ARG A 57 -0.30 -3.15 -11.15
CA ARG A 57 1.05 -3.47 -11.61
C ARG A 57 1.81 -2.23 -12.10
N TRP A 58 1.66 -1.13 -11.38
CA TRP A 58 2.41 0.10 -11.64
C TRP A 58 3.75 0.14 -10.92
N LEU A 59 3.91 -0.71 -9.89
CA LEU A 59 5.14 -0.82 -9.11
C LEU A 59 5.82 -2.16 -9.43
N ASN A 60 7.13 -2.12 -9.67
CA ASN A 60 7.96 -3.32 -9.83
C ASN A 60 8.70 -3.70 -8.54
N ASP A 61 8.80 -2.78 -7.58
CA ASP A 61 9.47 -2.92 -6.28
C ASP A 61 8.95 -1.82 -5.33
N LEU A 62 9.00 -2.07 -4.02
CA LEU A 62 8.61 -1.12 -2.98
C LEU A 62 9.59 -1.17 -1.80
N THR A 63 10.32 -0.07 -1.58
CA THR A 63 10.99 0.22 -0.32
C THR A 63 10.09 1.11 0.53
N TYR A 64 9.71 0.62 1.70
CA TYR A 64 8.85 1.32 2.66
C TYR A 64 9.70 1.83 3.82
N VAL A 65 9.84 3.15 3.90
CA VAL A 65 10.62 3.84 4.92
C VAL A 65 9.68 4.45 5.95
N HIS A 66 9.85 4.10 7.22
CA HIS A 66 8.99 4.60 8.30
C HIS A 66 9.77 5.11 9.50
N LEU A 67 9.10 5.87 10.37
CA LEU A 67 9.71 6.45 11.57
C LEU A 67 10.14 5.37 12.57
N ASP A 68 11.29 5.59 13.21
CA ASP A 68 11.94 4.67 14.17
C ASP A 68 11.08 4.28 15.39
N ASN A 69 10.18 5.17 15.80
CA ASN A 69 9.33 5.04 16.98
C ASN A 69 7.94 4.51 16.65
N GLU A 70 7.69 4.16 15.40
CA GLU A 70 6.42 3.62 14.94
C GLU A 70 6.62 2.19 14.49
N ASN A 71 5.60 1.35 14.67
CA ASN A 71 5.55 0.03 14.04
C ASN A 71 5.32 0.12 12.52
N GLY A 72 5.57 1.29 11.91
CA GLY A 72 5.03 1.76 10.64
C GLY A 72 5.35 0.90 9.42
N GLY A 73 6.37 0.04 9.46
CA GLY A 73 6.65 -0.93 8.40
C GLY A 73 6.31 -2.39 8.75
N ALA A 74 6.03 -2.69 10.02
CA ALA A 74 5.59 -4.01 10.48
C ALA A 74 4.05 -4.18 10.38
N GLU A 75 3.33 -3.13 9.98
CA GLU A 75 1.89 -3.09 9.82
C GLU A 75 1.45 -3.15 8.35
N ALA A 76 2.23 -3.81 7.51
CA ALA A 76 1.66 -4.41 6.32
C ALA A 76 0.79 -5.60 6.76
N PHE A 77 -0.46 -5.62 6.32
CA PHE A 77 -1.39 -6.70 6.62
C PHE A 77 -0.73 -8.04 6.27
N SER A 78 -0.60 -8.95 7.25
CA SER A 78 0.14 -10.21 7.09
C SER A 78 -0.38 -11.07 5.92
N PHE A 79 -1.61 -10.81 5.46
CA PHE A 79 -2.21 -11.47 4.31
C PHE A 79 -1.78 -10.91 2.94
N ILE A 80 -1.35 -9.64 2.90
CA ILE A 80 -0.97 -8.90 1.69
C ILE A 80 0.54 -8.99 1.45
N LEU A 81 1.33 -8.99 2.53
CA LEU A 81 2.69 -9.53 2.46
C LEU A 81 2.59 -11.00 2.06
N ASN A 82 3.54 -11.51 1.28
CA ASN A 82 3.53 -12.88 0.80
C ASN A 82 3.75 -13.93 1.91
N THR A 83 3.30 -13.66 3.13
CA THR A 83 3.75 -14.39 4.28
C THR A 83 2.69 -14.41 5.37
N LEU A 84 2.15 -15.62 5.56
CA LEU A 84 1.89 -16.22 6.87
C LEU A 84 3.13 -16.24 7.81
N LYS A 85 4.09 -15.33 7.61
CA LYS A 85 5.36 -15.17 8.33
C LYS A 85 5.69 -13.68 8.45
N PRO A 86 5.97 -13.17 9.64
CA PRO A 86 6.66 -11.89 9.77
C PRO A 86 8.01 -11.93 9.00
N GLY A 87 8.32 -10.91 8.20
CA GLY A 87 9.63 -10.75 7.54
C GLY A 87 9.80 -11.29 6.11
N GLY A 88 8.72 -11.36 5.31
CA GLY A 88 8.84 -11.62 3.87
C GLY A 88 9.49 -10.45 3.12
N ASP A 89 10.19 -10.77 2.02
CA ASP A 89 10.88 -9.84 1.12
C ASP A 89 10.04 -9.46 -0.12
N ALA A 90 8.74 -9.81 -0.11
CA ALA A 90 7.82 -9.51 -1.21
C ALA A 90 6.35 -9.36 -0.74
N ILE A 91 5.61 -8.52 -1.46
CA ILE A 91 4.14 -8.42 -1.43
C ILE A 91 3.57 -9.32 -2.54
N GLN A 92 2.54 -10.10 -2.23
CA GLN A 92 1.82 -10.89 -3.24
C GLN A 92 0.32 -10.82 -2.98
N LEU A 93 -0.39 -10.09 -3.85
CA LEU A 93 -1.83 -9.91 -3.71
C LEU A 93 -2.59 -11.16 -4.14
N ARG A 94 -3.66 -11.49 -3.41
CA ARG A 94 -4.47 -12.69 -3.66
C ARG A 94 -5.95 -12.33 -3.74
N ALA A 95 -6.58 -12.73 -4.84
CA ALA A 95 -8.00 -12.55 -5.05
C ALA A 95 -8.79 -13.66 -4.35
N MET A 96 -9.88 -13.30 -3.67
CA MET A 96 -10.71 -14.20 -2.88
C MET A 96 -12.18 -13.91 -3.10
N THR A 97 -13.04 -14.91 -2.92
CA THR A 97 -14.47 -14.62 -2.83
C THR A 97 -14.80 -13.94 -1.50
N PRO A 98 -15.89 -13.16 -1.39
CA PRO A 98 -16.34 -12.58 -0.12
C PRO A 98 -16.53 -13.62 0.99
N GLU A 99 -16.97 -14.84 0.64
CA GLU A 99 -17.14 -15.95 1.60
C GLU A 99 -15.79 -16.43 2.14
N ALA A 100 -14.79 -16.58 1.27
CA ALA A 100 -13.44 -16.97 1.67
C ALA A 100 -12.78 -15.89 2.55
N LEU A 101 -12.95 -14.60 2.20
CA LEU A 101 -12.46 -13.49 3.01
C LEU A 101 -13.15 -13.45 4.39
N SER A 102 -14.47 -13.66 4.43
CA SER A 102 -15.24 -13.72 5.68
C SER A 102 -14.82 -14.90 6.56
N HIS A 103 -14.62 -16.08 5.95
CA HIS A 103 -14.13 -17.26 6.65
C HIS A 103 -12.74 -17.02 7.25
N TRP A 104 -11.85 -16.38 6.50
CA TRP A 104 -10.54 -15.97 6.99
C TRP A 104 -10.66 -15.00 8.19
N ALA A 105 -11.46 -13.96 8.07
CA ALA A 105 -11.61 -12.95 9.11
C ALA A 105 -12.10 -13.54 10.45
N LEU A 106 -12.86 -14.64 10.39
CA LEU A 106 -13.36 -15.36 11.56
C LEU A 106 -12.38 -16.42 12.10
N SER A 107 -11.64 -17.10 11.22
CA SER A 107 -10.75 -18.21 11.59
C SER A 107 -9.34 -17.76 11.98
N GLY A 108 -8.84 -16.66 11.42
CA GLY A 108 -7.49 -16.16 11.66
C GLY A 108 -6.36 -16.98 11.03
N TYR A 109 -6.67 -18.06 10.30
CA TYR A 109 -5.69 -18.92 9.64
C TYR A 109 -5.89 -18.86 8.12
N ALA A 110 -4.83 -18.56 7.37
CA ALA A 110 -4.90 -18.50 5.90
C ALA A 110 -4.71 -19.85 5.21
N ASP A 111 -4.30 -20.90 5.94
CA ASP A 111 -3.97 -22.22 5.37
C ASP A 111 -5.18 -22.96 4.77
N ASP A 112 -6.40 -22.58 5.17
CA ASP A 112 -7.65 -23.19 4.67
C ASP A 112 -8.39 -22.33 3.63
N CYS A 113 -7.77 -21.23 3.17
CA CYS A 113 -8.39 -20.32 2.22
C CYS A 113 -8.02 -20.65 0.78
N GLU A 114 -9.02 -20.95 -0.05
CA GLU A 114 -8.82 -21.05 -1.49
C GLU A 114 -8.73 -19.65 -2.14
N PHE A 115 -7.70 -19.46 -2.97
CA PHE A 115 -7.50 -18.24 -3.75
C PHE A 115 -7.99 -18.43 -5.18
N ALA A 116 -8.78 -17.47 -5.67
CA ALA A 116 -9.27 -17.50 -7.06
C ALA A 116 -8.17 -17.09 -8.05
N HIS A 117 -7.31 -16.16 -7.65
CA HIS A 117 -6.18 -15.67 -8.44
C HIS A 117 -5.07 -15.17 -7.53
N ILE A 118 -3.82 -15.31 -7.98
CA ILE A 118 -2.63 -14.84 -7.27
C ILE A 118 -1.86 -13.93 -8.23
N GLU A 119 -1.57 -12.71 -7.79
CA GLU A 119 -0.78 -11.74 -8.55
C GLU A 119 0.72 -12.06 -8.50
N PRO A 120 1.53 -11.49 -9.41
CA PRO A 120 2.98 -11.56 -9.31
C PRO A 120 3.50 -10.97 -7.99
N GLU A 121 4.62 -11.50 -7.53
CA GLU A 121 5.34 -10.94 -6.38
C GLU A 121 5.94 -9.57 -6.73
N VAL A 122 5.87 -8.65 -5.78
CA VAL A 122 6.55 -7.36 -5.82
C VAL A 122 7.57 -7.33 -4.68
N PRO A 123 8.88 -7.24 -4.97
CA PRO A 123 9.92 -7.07 -3.97
C PRO A 123 9.56 -5.95 -2.99
N TYR A 124 9.69 -6.26 -1.71
CA TYR A 124 9.29 -5.40 -0.61
C TYR A 124 10.38 -5.35 0.45
N GLU A 125 10.85 -4.13 0.74
CA GLU A 125 11.81 -3.87 1.79
C GLU A 125 11.24 -2.88 2.79
N VAL A 126 11.47 -3.12 4.07
CA VAL A 126 11.14 -2.20 5.16
C VAL A 126 12.41 -1.63 5.75
N CYS A 127 12.49 -0.31 5.82
CA CYS A 127 13.63 0.38 6.41
C CYS A 127 13.18 1.43 7.43
N LEU A 128 13.98 1.60 8.48
CA LEU A 128 13.79 2.70 9.44
C LEU A 128 14.34 3.98 8.83
N TRP A 129 13.64 5.09 9.04
CA TRP A 129 14.05 6.41 8.59
C TRP A 129 15.48 6.75 9.00
N SER A 130 15.89 6.45 10.24
CA SER A 130 17.26 6.74 10.71
C SER A 130 18.36 5.92 10.03
N LYS A 131 17.98 4.83 9.35
CA LYS A 131 18.90 3.91 8.66
C LYS A 131 18.81 4.02 7.16
N TRP A 132 17.90 4.83 6.65
CA TRP A 132 17.65 4.95 5.23
C TRP A 132 18.33 6.18 4.65
N GLN A 133 18.92 6.00 3.46
CA GLN A 133 19.42 7.09 2.63
C GLN A 133 19.21 6.71 1.17
N ALA A 134 18.78 7.68 0.36
CA ALA A 134 18.68 7.47 -1.08
C ALA A 134 20.08 7.24 -1.67
N GLU A 135 20.26 6.15 -2.41
CA GLU A 135 21.53 5.83 -3.08
C GLU A 135 21.77 6.71 -4.32
N GLN A 136 20.69 7.18 -4.95
CA GLN A 136 20.70 8.03 -6.15
C GLN A 136 19.55 9.05 -6.10
N PRO A 137 19.62 10.16 -6.85
CA PRO A 137 18.50 11.07 -7.03
C PRO A 137 17.27 10.36 -7.65
N TYR A 138 16.08 10.85 -7.35
CA TYR A 138 14.84 10.36 -7.95
C TYR A 138 14.49 11.16 -9.21
N ASP A 139 13.99 10.49 -10.24
CA ASP A 139 13.44 11.14 -11.44
C ASP A 139 12.12 11.89 -11.14
N PHE A 140 11.36 11.39 -10.16
CA PHE A 140 10.07 11.95 -9.75
C PHE A 140 9.93 11.91 -8.23
N VAL A 141 9.42 12.99 -7.67
CA VAL A 141 9.01 13.08 -6.27
C VAL A 141 7.55 13.47 -6.22
N CYS A 142 6.73 12.65 -5.57
CA CYS A 142 5.34 12.98 -5.29
C CYS A 142 5.20 13.29 -3.81
N LEU A 143 4.79 14.51 -3.51
CA LEU A 143 4.54 14.95 -2.14
C LEU A 143 3.03 15.04 -1.92
N THR A 144 2.50 14.18 -1.06
CA THR A 144 1.06 14.07 -0.79
C THR A 144 0.69 14.72 0.54
N ARG A 145 -0.42 15.44 0.57
CA ARG A 145 -1.01 15.97 1.80
C ARG A 145 -2.12 15.04 2.23
N SER A 146 -2.10 14.63 3.49
CA SER A 146 -3.18 13.86 4.10
C SER A 146 -3.89 14.72 5.15
N PRO A 147 -5.01 15.39 4.82
CA PRO A 147 -5.66 16.36 5.71
C PRO A 147 -6.12 15.78 7.06
N GLN A 148 -6.28 14.46 7.14
CA GLN A 148 -6.65 13.76 8.37
C GLN A 148 -5.49 13.62 9.36
N TYR A 149 -4.24 13.70 8.88
CA TYR A 149 -3.03 13.44 9.67
C TYR A 149 -2.09 14.64 9.75
N ALA A 150 -2.10 15.52 8.76
CA ALA A 150 -1.29 16.74 8.74
C ALA A 150 -2.16 17.98 9.03
N PRO A 151 -1.88 18.76 10.09
CA PRO A 151 -2.59 20.01 10.33
C PRO A 151 -2.22 21.06 9.27
N LEU A 152 -3.11 22.02 9.01
CA LEU A 152 -2.84 23.13 8.07
C LEU A 152 -1.56 23.91 8.40
N THR A 153 -1.15 23.93 9.66
CA THR A 153 0.11 24.57 10.09
C THR A 153 1.36 23.86 9.56
N ALA A 154 1.23 22.64 9.04
CA ALA A 154 2.31 21.91 8.37
C ALA A 154 2.43 22.26 6.88
N ASP A 155 1.45 22.95 6.28
CA ASP A 155 1.46 23.29 4.84
C ASP A 155 2.75 23.97 4.36
N PRO A 156 3.37 24.90 5.13
CA PRO A 156 4.64 25.52 4.73
C PRO A 156 5.81 24.54 4.59
N LEU A 157 5.77 23.38 5.27
CA LEU A 157 6.81 22.35 5.13
C LEU A 157 6.79 21.71 3.75
N TYR A 158 5.61 21.59 3.14
CA TYR A 158 5.48 20.99 1.82
C TYR A 158 6.12 21.88 0.74
N GLU A 159 5.93 23.18 0.85
CA GLU A 159 6.56 24.19 -0.02
C GLU A 159 8.08 24.15 0.15
N LEU A 160 8.56 24.14 1.40
CA LEU A 160 9.99 24.06 1.68
C LEU A 160 10.63 22.78 1.14
N ILE A 161 9.98 21.62 1.29
CA ILE A 161 10.47 20.35 0.74
C ILE A 161 10.56 20.44 -0.79
N ALA A 162 9.52 20.95 -1.45
CA ALA A 162 9.50 21.10 -2.89
C ALA A 162 10.62 22.04 -3.37
N GLU A 163 10.75 23.23 -2.77
CA GLU A 163 11.76 24.21 -3.14
C GLU A 163 13.20 23.74 -2.88
N THR A 164 13.41 22.94 -1.84
CA THR A 164 14.75 22.52 -1.42
C THR A 164 15.24 21.28 -2.16
N PHE A 165 14.33 20.35 -2.47
CA PHE A 165 14.70 18.99 -2.89
C PHE A 165 14.10 18.54 -4.21
N ILE A 166 13.19 19.31 -4.84
CA ILE A 166 12.49 18.89 -6.05
C ILE A 166 12.74 19.89 -7.17
N ASP A 167 13.43 19.44 -8.22
CA ASP A 167 13.53 20.22 -9.45
C ASP A 167 12.19 20.15 -10.21
N PRO A 168 11.58 21.29 -10.58
CA PRO A 168 10.32 21.29 -11.31
C PRO A 168 10.51 20.71 -12.71
N ILE A 169 9.57 19.87 -13.14
CA ILE A 169 9.50 19.36 -14.51
C ILE A 169 9.24 20.55 -15.44
N ALA A 170 10.17 20.82 -16.36
CA ALA A 170 10.07 21.88 -17.37
C ALA A 170 9.09 21.57 -18.50
#